data_AF-A0A0C9ZVI3-F1
#
_entry.id   AF-A0A0C9ZVI3-F1
#
_cell.length_a   1.000
_cell.length_b   1.000
_cell.length_c   1.000
_cell.angle_alpha   90.00
_cell.angle_beta   90.00
_cell.angle_gamma   90.00
#
_symmetry.space_group_name_H-M   'P 1'
#
loop_
_entity.id
_entity.type
_entity.pdbx_description
1 polymer ?
#
loop_
_entity_poly.entity_id
_entity_poly.type
_entity_poly.pdbx_seq_one_letter_code
_entity_poly.pdbx_strand_id
1 'polypeptide(L)'
;MDVLFLAARVLFLIFAAINLKSMSWRLISCSIVVALLAADMMVTCTGSRAADYAFGAILGAGVLQSVRFLLLVRPLEEYRHESDKVPAYQLPFIQRLFWILKLICSPRGIGWSFKAENSVIPVDPRHRTRASFIASRLRWLLSHYLLFDAATLYIRCNPALLSGASVTSQGYIMQCLNLAASFCQFYAILTCIHCVSAVLAVGANLDEPQAWPQPFGHLEDAYTIRKFWGCVGTQTICDAG
;
A
#
# COMPACT_ATOMS: atom_id res chain seq x y z
N MET A 1 -2.10 18.57 -0.60
CA MET A 1 -2.01 17.67 0.57
C MET A 1 -2.54 18.46 1.74
N ASP A 2 -3.70 18.08 2.22
CA ASP A 2 -4.45 18.86 3.18
C ASP A 2 -3.92 18.65 4.60
N VAL A 3 -3.88 19.75 5.35
CA VAL A 3 -3.32 19.79 6.72
C VAL A 3 -4.10 18.84 7.64
N LEU A 4 -5.40 18.65 7.38
CA LEU A 4 -6.28 17.74 8.11
C LEU A 4 -5.87 16.27 7.93
N PHE A 5 -5.60 15.84 6.70
CA PHE A 5 -5.09 14.49 6.44
C PHE A 5 -3.77 14.22 7.18
N LEU A 6 -2.81 15.15 7.12
CA LEU A 6 -1.53 15.01 7.80
C LEU A 6 -1.72 14.94 9.32
N ALA A 7 -2.56 15.82 9.88
CA ALA A 7 -2.88 15.83 11.30
C ALA A 7 -3.54 14.51 11.74
N ALA A 8 -4.50 13.98 10.97
CA ALA A 8 -5.15 12.71 11.24
C ALA A 8 -4.14 11.55 11.27
N ARG A 9 -3.20 11.51 10.32
CA ARG A 9 -2.12 10.51 10.27
C ARG A 9 -1.19 10.60 11.49
N VAL A 10 -0.78 11.81 11.87
CA VAL A 10 0.08 12.03 13.04
C VAL A 10 -0.63 11.61 14.32
N LEU A 11 -1.89 12.02 14.51
CA LEU A 11 -2.69 11.65 15.68
C LEU A 11 -2.90 10.14 15.77
N PHE A 12 -3.17 9.47 14.64
CA PHE A 12 -3.27 8.02 14.59
C PHE A 12 -1.98 7.33 15.08
N LEU A 13 -0.80 7.77 14.60
CA LEU A 13 0.49 7.24 15.03
C LEU A 13 0.70 7.44 16.55
N ILE A 14 0.37 8.63 17.06
CA ILE A 14 0.49 8.95 18.49
C ILE A 14 -0.43 8.06 19.33
N PHE A 15 -1.71 7.95 18.98
CA PHE A 15 -2.66 7.13 19.73
C PHE A 15 -2.30 5.64 19.72
N ALA A 16 -1.82 5.14 18.58
CA ALA A 16 -1.31 3.78 18.49
C ALA A 16 -0.05 3.57 19.36
N ALA A 17 0.86 4.55 19.43
CA ALA A 17 2.09 4.48 20.22
C ALA A 17 1.86 4.55 21.74
N ILE A 18 0.80 5.24 22.18
CA ILE A 18 0.43 5.37 23.60
C ILE A 18 -0.03 4.02 24.19
N ASN A 19 -0.56 3.10 23.39
CA ASN A 19 -1.12 1.81 23.83
C ASN A 19 -2.21 1.96 24.92
N LEU A 20 -3.27 2.70 24.61
CA LEU A 20 -4.39 2.94 25.54
C LEU A 20 -5.06 1.62 25.96
N LYS A 21 -5.04 1.29 27.26
CA LYS A 21 -5.64 0.04 27.78
C LYS A 21 -7.16 0.08 27.89
N SER A 22 -7.74 1.26 28.11
CA SER A 22 -9.18 1.43 28.31
C SER A 22 -9.93 1.55 26.99
N MET A 23 -11.00 0.78 26.84
CA MET A 23 -11.82 0.74 25.62
C MET A 23 -12.45 2.11 25.31
N SER A 24 -12.89 2.86 26.32
CA SER A 24 -13.51 4.18 26.12
C SER A 24 -12.54 5.18 25.49
N TRP A 25 -11.28 5.19 25.94
CA TRP A 25 -10.25 6.05 25.37
C TRP A 25 -9.88 5.64 23.94
N ARG A 26 -9.86 4.34 23.66
CA ARG A 26 -9.63 3.82 22.29
C ARG A 26 -10.75 4.24 21.33
N LEU A 27 -12.01 4.16 21.77
CA LEU A 27 -13.17 4.63 21.01
C LEU A 27 -13.08 6.12 20.73
N ILE A 28 -12.76 6.94 21.73
CA ILE A 28 -12.58 8.38 21.56
C ILE A 28 -11.46 8.69 20.56
N SER A 29 -10.28 8.07 20.72
CA SER A 29 -9.15 8.23 19.80
C SER A 29 -9.50 7.84 18.37
N CYS A 30 -10.19 6.71 18.17
CA CYS A 30 -10.62 6.28 16.84
C CYS A 30 -11.64 7.26 16.23
N SER A 31 -12.63 7.69 17.01
CA SER A 31 -13.64 8.65 16.56
C SER A 31 -13.02 9.98 16.14
N ILE A 32 -12.02 10.49 16.88
CA ILE A 32 -11.30 11.72 16.53
C ILE A 32 -10.59 11.57 15.17
N VAL A 33 -9.84 10.49 14.97
CA VAL A 33 -9.13 10.25 13.71
C VAL A 33 -10.11 10.12 12.55
N VAL A 34 -11.19 9.35 12.73
CA VAL A 34 -12.21 9.14 11.69
C VAL A 34 -12.95 10.45 11.37
N ALA A 35 -13.28 11.26 12.36
CA ALA A 35 -13.92 12.56 12.15
C ALA A 35 -13.03 13.53 11.36
N LEU A 36 -11.72 13.55 11.63
CA LEU A 36 -10.77 14.37 10.85
C LEU A 36 -10.66 13.89 9.40
N LEU A 37 -10.62 12.58 9.17
CA LEU A 37 -10.60 12.02 7.80
C LEU A 37 -11.91 12.31 7.05
N ALA A 38 -13.06 12.27 7.74
CA ALA A 38 -14.36 12.61 7.16
C ALA A 38 -14.47 14.11 6.83
N ALA A 39 -13.93 14.98 7.70
CA ALA A 39 -13.88 16.42 7.45
C ALA A 39 -12.98 16.74 6.24
N ASP A 40 -11.84 16.07 6.12
CA ASP A 40 -10.94 16.19 4.97
C ASP A 40 -11.65 15.82 3.66
N MET A 41 -12.43 14.73 3.67
CA MET A 41 -13.23 14.28 2.51
C MET A 41 -14.25 15.33 2.03
N MET A 42 -14.82 16.13 2.93
CA MET A 42 -15.78 17.17 2.56
C MET A 42 -15.14 18.39 1.90
N VAL A 43 -13.84 18.61 2.14
CA VAL A 43 -13.09 19.79 1.65
C VAL A 43 -12.30 19.46 0.39
N THR A 44 -11.90 18.21 0.20
CA THR A 44 -11.00 17.77 -0.87
C THR A 44 -11.74 17.33 -2.14
N CYS A 45 -12.36 18.29 -2.83
CA CYS A 45 -12.80 18.10 -4.21
C CYS A 45 -11.77 18.71 -5.17
N THR A 46 -10.89 17.89 -5.75
CA THR A 46 -9.88 18.36 -6.72
C THR A 46 -10.41 18.52 -8.14
N GLY A 47 -11.66 18.11 -8.40
CA GLY A 47 -12.35 18.28 -9.69
C GLY A 47 -11.93 17.26 -10.75
N SER A 48 -10.96 16.39 -10.45
CA SER A 48 -10.58 15.25 -11.29
C SER A 48 -11.10 13.97 -10.67
N ARG A 49 -12.05 13.30 -11.35
CA ARG A 49 -12.69 12.06 -10.86
C ARG A 49 -11.68 10.98 -10.45
N ALA A 50 -10.58 10.85 -11.19
CA ALA A 50 -9.54 9.86 -10.91
C ALA A 50 -8.74 10.21 -9.65
N ALA A 51 -8.43 11.50 -9.45
CA ALA A 51 -7.74 11.97 -8.26
C ALA A 51 -8.66 11.84 -7.03
N ASP A 52 -9.92 12.29 -7.14
CA ASP A 52 -10.90 12.22 -6.06
C ASP A 52 -11.17 10.77 -5.62
N TYR A 53 -11.25 9.83 -6.59
CA TYR A 53 -11.37 8.40 -6.28
C TYR A 53 -10.14 7.86 -5.55
N ALA A 54 -8.92 8.18 -6.01
CA ALA A 54 -7.70 7.74 -5.37
C ALA A 54 -7.56 8.32 -3.95
N PHE A 55 -7.87 9.60 -3.76
CA PHE A 55 -7.90 10.24 -2.44
C PHE A 55 -8.94 9.58 -1.53
N GLY A 56 -10.16 9.36 -2.01
CA GLY A 56 -11.21 8.65 -1.26
C GLY A 56 -10.80 7.25 -0.84
N ALA A 57 -10.11 6.50 -1.72
CA ALA A 57 -9.58 5.17 -1.40
C ALA A 57 -8.51 5.23 -0.30
N ILE A 58 -7.61 6.22 -0.33
CA ILE A 58 -6.58 6.43 0.70
C ILE A 58 -7.23 6.79 2.05
N LEU A 59 -8.23 7.68 2.05
CA LEU A 59 -8.98 8.05 3.24
C LEU A 59 -9.72 6.85 3.84
N GLY A 60 -10.42 6.08 2.99
CA GLY A 60 -11.11 4.85 3.39
C GLY A 60 -10.17 3.80 3.98
N ALA A 61 -9.00 3.60 3.37
CA ALA A 61 -7.95 2.74 3.93
C ALA A 61 -7.46 3.26 5.30
N GLY A 62 -7.34 4.58 5.46
CA GLY A 62 -6.99 5.23 6.74
C GLY A 62 -8.01 4.98 7.85
N VAL A 63 -9.31 5.04 7.52
CA VAL A 63 -10.40 4.71 8.45
C VAL A 63 -10.32 3.25 8.88
N LEU A 64 -10.18 2.32 7.93
CA LEU A 64 -10.07 0.89 8.22
C LEU A 64 -8.83 0.57 9.05
N GLN A 65 -7.69 1.20 8.76
CA GLN A 65 -6.47 1.08 9.58
C GLN A 65 -6.70 1.59 11.00
N SER A 66 -7.38 2.73 11.15
CA SER A 66 -7.69 3.30 12.47
C SER A 66 -8.56 2.36 13.29
N VAL A 67 -9.63 1.83 12.71
CA VAL A 67 -10.51 0.84 13.36
C VAL A 67 -9.70 -0.42 13.74
N ARG A 68 -8.90 -0.95 12.81
CA ARG A 68 -8.10 -2.15 13.06
C ARG A 68 -7.10 -1.96 14.19
N PHE A 69 -6.28 -0.92 14.14
CA PHE A 69 -5.16 -0.74 15.07
C PHE A 69 -5.52 -0.03 16.38
N LEU A 70 -6.59 0.78 16.41
CA LEU A 70 -7.05 1.44 17.63
C LEU A 70 -8.14 0.65 18.35
N LEU A 71 -9.04 -0.06 17.65
CA LEU A 71 -10.19 -0.74 18.29
C LEU A 71 -10.05 -2.27 18.33
N LEU A 72 -9.70 -2.89 17.21
CA LEU A 72 -9.77 -4.35 17.08
C LEU A 72 -8.53 -5.05 17.62
N VAL A 73 -7.34 -4.52 17.34
CA VAL A 73 -6.06 -5.17 17.62
C VAL A 73 -5.20 -4.30 18.53
N ARG A 74 -4.35 -4.92 19.35
CA ARG A 74 -3.28 -4.26 20.08
C ARG A 74 -1.94 -4.43 19.35
N PRO A 75 -1.57 -3.51 18.44
CA PRO A 75 -0.43 -3.72 17.56
C PRO A 75 0.89 -3.93 18.31
N LEU A 76 1.09 -3.23 19.42
CA LEU A 76 2.34 -3.30 20.20
C LEU A 76 2.47 -4.55 21.07
N GLU A 77 1.38 -5.28 21.28
CA GLU A 77 1.34 -6.51 22.09
C GLU A 77 1.29 -7.75 21.20
N GLU A 78 0.49 -7.72 20.13
CA GLU A 78 0.21 -8.86 19.25
C GLU A 78 1.20 -9.00 18.09
N TYR A 79 1.72 -7.89 17.55
CA TYR A 79 2.64 -7.96 16.41
C TYR A 79 4.10 -7.87 16.86
N ARG A 80 4.95 -8.64 16.20
CA ARG A 80 6.41 -8.61 16.37
C ARG A 80 7.09 -8.58 15.02
N HIS A 81 8.15 -7.79 14.90
CA HIS A 81 9.03 -7.84 13.75
C HIS A 81 10.14 -8.88 14.00
N GLU A 82 10.62 -9.57 12.97
CA GLU A 82 11.67 -10.60 13.04
C GLU A 82 12.98 -10.06 13.65
N SER A 83 13.24 -8.76 13.52
CA SER A 83 14.40 -8.09 14.11
C SER A 83 14.21 -7.64 15.56
N ASP A 84 13.03 -7.79 16.14
CA ASP A 84 12.72 -7.29 17.49
C ASP A 84 13.28 -8.22 18.55
N LYS A 85 14.24 -7.74 19.33
CA LYS A 85 14.77 -8.47 20.51
C LYS A 85 13.85 -8.36 21.73
N VAL A 86 13.03 -7.31 21.78
CA VAL A 86 12.12 -6.98 22.88
C VAL A 86 10.75 -6.62 22.35
N PRO A 87 9.65 -6.88 23.10
CA PRO A 87 8.32 -6.47 22.70
C PRO A 87 8.22 -4.95 22.47
N ALA A 88 7.48 -4.54 21.44
CA ALA A 88 7.40 -3.13 21.02
C ALA A 88 6.85 -2.20 22.12
N TYR A 89 5.98 -2.69 23.02
CA TYR A 89 5.50 -1.92 24.16
C TYR A 89 6.60 -1.56 25.19
N GLN A 90 7.78 -2.20 25.16
CA GLN A 90 8.90 -1.88 26.04
C GLN A 90 9.81 -0.80 25.46
N LEU A 91 9.68 -0.49 24.16
CA LEU A 91 10.49 0.52 23.50
C LEU A 91 10.18 1.93 24.05
N PRO A 92 11.12 2.87 24.00
CA PRO A 92 10.86 4.30 24.20
C PRO A 92 9.81 4.83 23.22
N PHE A 93 9.08 5.87 23.61
CA PHE A 93 7.93 6.39 22.84
C PHE A 93 8.26 6.70 21.37
N ILE A 94 9.38 7.38 21.10
CA ILE A 94 9.79 7.73 19.73
C ILE A 94 10.09 6.46 18.91
N GLN A 95 10.71 5.46 19.52
CA GLN A 95 10.97 4.19 18.85
C GLN A 95 9.67 3.43 18.55
N ARG A 96 8.66 3.50 19.44
CA ARG A 96 7.31 2.96 19.15
C ARG A 96 6.67 3.65 17.96
N LEU A 97 6.83 4.97 17.85
CA LEU A 97 6.30 5.74 16.72
C LEU A 97 6.89 5.27 15.39
N PHE A 98 8.22 5.12 15.33
CA PHE A 98 8.91 4.59 14.14
C PHE A 98 8.55 3.13 13.86
N TRP A 99 8.39 2.32 14.90
CA TRP A 99 7.98 0.93 14.77
C TRP A 99 6.58 0.79 14.18
N ILE A 100 5.62 1.59 14.66
CA ILE A 100 4.26 1.62 14.13
C ILE A 100 4.26 2.18 12.70
N LEU A 101 5.07 3.21 12.42
CA LEU A 101 5.23 3.73 11.06
C LEU A 101 5.72 2.61 10.12
N LYS A 102 6.71 1.82 10.52
CA LYS A 102 7.19 0.67 9.75
C LYS A 102 6.11 -0.41 9.56
N LEU A 103 5.27 -0.65 10.57
CA LEU A 103 4.14 -1.56 10.48
C LEU A 103 3.10 -1.10 9.43
N ILE A 104 2.74 0.18 9.44
CA ILE A 104 1.75 0.75 8.50
C ILE A 104 2.30 0.80 7.08
N CYS A 105 3.60 1.09 6.93
CA CYS A 105 4.31 1.09 5.67
C CYS A 105 4.59 -0.31 5.14
N SER A 106 4.36 -1.36 5.93
CA SER A 106 4.46 -2.77 5.52
C SER A 106 3.06 -3.43 5.50
N PRO A 107 2.16 -3.05 4.57
CA PRO A 107 0.82 -3.62 4.49
C PRO A 107 0.83 -5.15 4.26
N ARG A 108 1.96 -5.70 3.83
CA ARG A 108 2.16 -7.13 3.54
C ARG A 108 2.68 -7.94 4.71
N GLY A 109 3.05 -7.30 5.83
CA GLY A 109 3.60 -8.01 6.98
C GLY A 109 4.92 -8.74 6.68
N ILE A 110 5.72 -8.24 5.73
CA ILE A 110 7.02 -8.84 5.43
C ILE A 110 7.93 -8.60 6.64
N GLY A 111 8.44 -9.68 7.23
CA GLY A 111 9.22 -9.62 8.46
C GLY A 111 8.38 -9.48 9.72
N TRP A 112 7.06 -9.63 9.65
CA TRP A 112 6.14 -9.47 10.78
C TRP A 112 5.49 -10.80 11.17
N SER A 113 5.13 -10.95 12.46
CA SER A 113 4.53 -12.17 13.02
C SER A 113 3.20 -12.58 12.41
N PHE A 114 2.45 -11.65 11.80
CA PHE A 114 1.21 -11.94 11.09
C PHE A 114 1.44 -12.36 9.63
N LYS A 115 2.67 -12.78 9.29
CA LYS A 115 2.96 -13.49 8.05
C LYS A 115 1.96 -14.64 7.89
N ALA A 116 1.39 -14.78 6.71
CA ALA A 116 0.76 -16.04 6.38
C ALA A 116 1.84 -17.12 6.44
N GLU A 117 1.62 -18.20 7.20
CA GLU A 117 2.58 -19.27 7.47
C GLU A 117 3.23 -19.86 6.20
N ASN A 118 2.59 -19.66 5.04
CA ASN A 118 3.01 -20.20 3.76
C ASN A 118 3.47 -19.14 2.74
N SER A 119 3.65 -17.86 3.10
CA SER A 119 4.14 -16.83 2.17
C SER A 119 5.68 -16.75 2.09
N VAL A 120 6.34 -17.92 2.05
CA VAL A 120 7.78 -18.02 1.81
C VAL A 120 8.03 -17.71 0.34
N ILE A 121 8.15 -16.43 0.00
CA ILE A 121 8.76 -16.05 -1.26
C ILE A 121 10.23 -16.45 -1.14
N PRO A 122 10.77 -17.35 -1.99
CA PRO A 122 12.19 -17.59 -2.05
C PRO A 122 12.85 -16.26 -2.41
N VAL A 123 13.67 -15.74 -1.48
CA VAL A 123 14.48 -14.55 -1.71
C VAL A 123 15.34 -14.84 -2.93
N ASP A 124 15.07 -14.15 -4.04
CA ASP A 124 15.82 -14.36 -5.28
C ASP A 124 17.30 -14.04 -4.98
N PRO A 125 18.23 -15.02 -5.05
CA PRO A 125 19.62 -14.87 -4.63
C PRO A 125 20.43 -13.88 -5.50
N ARG A 126 19.78 -13.19 -6.44
CA ARG A 126 20.37 -12.32 -7.47
C ARG A 126 20.73 -10.92 -7.00
N HIS A 127 20.35 -10.50 -5.79
CA HIS A 127 20.63 -9.15 -5.28
C HIS A 127 21.69 -9.14 -4.18
N ARG A 128 22.90 -9.62 -4.50
CA ARG A 128 24.05 -9.64 -3.56
C ARG A 128 24.60 -8.25 -3.21
N THR A 129 24.29 -7.21 -3.99
CA THR A 129 24.79 -5.84 -3.72
C THR A 129 23.67 -4.81 -3.78
N ARG A 130 23.69 -3.85 -2.84
CA ARG A 130 22.71 -2.75 -2.73
C ARG A 130 22.63 -1.92 -4.01
N ALA A 131 23.76 -1.65 -4.64
CA ALA A 131 23.83 -0.91 -5.90
C ALA A 131 23.15 -1.68 -7.07
N SER A 132 23.34 -3.00 -7.15
CA SER A 132 22.67 -3.83 -8.18
C SER A 132 21.16 -3.85 -7.97
N PHE A 133 20.70 -3.93 -6.72
CA PHE A 133 19.28 -3.83 -6.38
C PHE A 133 18.69 -2.47 -6.78
N ILE A 134 19.35 -1.37 -6.40
CA ILE A 134 18.89 -0.01 -6.74
C ILE A 134 18.84 0.19 -8.26
N ALA A 135 19.88 -0.23 -8.99
CA ALA A 135 19.90 -0.15 -10.46
C ALA A 135 18.79 -1.01 -11.11
N SER A 136 18.51 -2.19 -10.55
CA SER A 136 17.38 -3.02 -10.99
C SER A 136 16.05 -2.30 -10.76
N ARG A 137 15.81 -1.77 -9.56
CA ARG A 137 14.58 -1.05 -9.20
C ARG A 137 14.40 0.23 -10.01
N LEU A 138 15.49 0.94 -10.32
CA LEU A 138 15.44 2.14 -11.16
C LEU A 138 15.10 1.80 -12.62
N ARG A 139 15.62 0.69 -13.17
CA ARG A 139 15.21 0.20 -14.50
C ARG A 139 13.74 -0.19 -14.53
N TRP A 140 13.27 -0.92 -13.52
CA TRP A 140 11.86 -1.27 -13.37
C TRP A 140 10.98 -0.01 -13.27
N LEU A 141 11.40 0.97 -12.47
CA LEU A 141 10.73 2.26 -12.34
C LEU A 141 10.62 2.98 -13.69
N LEU A 142 11.72 3.04 -14.46
CA LEU A 142 11.73 3.68 -15.76
C LEU A 142 10.78 2.96 -16.75
N SER A 143 10.84 1.63 -16.82
CA SER A 143 9.96 0.85 -17.70
C SER A 143 8.48 1.01 -17.33
N HIS A 144 8.14 0.99 -16.03
CA HIS A 144 6.75 1.14 -15.58
C HIS A 144 6.27 2.58 -15.69
N TYR A 145 7.16 3.57 -15.54
CA TYR A 145 6.85 4.96 -15.81
C TYR A 145 6.49 5.19 -17.28
N LEU A 146 7.25 4.62 -18.21
CA LEU A 146 6.94 4.68 -19.64
C LEU A 146 5.61 3.96 -19.96
N LEU A 147 5.35 2.82 -19.33
CA LEU A 147 4.06 2.12 -19.47
C LEU A 147 2.89 2.97 -18.94
N PHE A 148 3.07 3.62 -17.79
CA PHE A 148 2.08 4.53 -17.20
C PHE A 148 1.81 5.73 -18.12
N ASP A 149 2.86 6.33 -18.68
CA ASP A 149 2.74 7.47 -19.58
C ASP A 149 2.03 7.07 -20.88
N ALA A 150 2.40 5.93 -21.48
CA ALA A 150 1.73 5.39 -22.66
C ALA A 150 0.24 5.07 -22.40
N ALA A 151 -0.08 4.45 -21.26
CA ALA A 151 -1.47 4.17 -20.87
C ALA A 151 -2.27 5.47 -20.63
N THR A 152 -1.65 6.45 -19.99
CA THR A 152 -2.27 7.77 -19.75
C THR A 152 -2.51 8.52 -21.05
N LEU A 153 -1.56 8.47 -21.99
CA LEU A 153 -1.70 9.06 -23.31
C LEU A 153 -2.81 8.38 -24.09
N TYR A 154 -2.89 7.04 -24.09
CA TYR A 154 -3.99 6.29 -24.71
C TYR A 154 -5.35 6.70 -24.15
N ILE A 155 -5.48 6.78 -22.83
CA ILE A 155 -6.72 7.20 -22.16
C ILE A 155 -7.10 8.64 -22.52
N ARG A 156 -6.11 9.55 -22.61
CA ARG A 156 -6.32 10.95 -23.01
C ARG A 156 -6.59 11.12 -24.51
N CYS A 157 -6.14 10.20 -25.35
CA CYS A 157 -6.42 10.25 -26.79
C CYS A 157 -7.76 9.59 -27.14
N ASN A 158 -8.39 8.83 -26.23
CA ASN A 158 -9.69 8.22 -26.47
C ASN A 158 -10.84 9.22 -26.18
N PRO A 159 -11.54 9.72 -27.22
CA PRO A 159 -12.58 10.72 -27.06
C PRO A 159 -13.78 10.25 -26.22
N ALA A 160 -14.06 8.94 -26.16
CA ALA A 160 -15.20 8.48 -25.35
C ALA A 160 -14.93 8.52 -23.84
N LEU A 161 -13.67 8.40 -23.42
CA LEU A 161 -13.30 8.55 -22.00
C LEU A 161 -13.27 10.02 -21.58
N LEU A 162 -13.03 10.93 -22.52
CA LEU A 162 -13.05 12.38 -22.30
C LEU A 162 -14.46 12.98 -22.31
N SER A 163 -15.34 12.51 -23.20
CA SER A 163 -16.71 13.05 -23.33
C SER A 163 -17.67 12.60 -22.23
N GLY A 164 -17.25 11.72 -21.30
CA GLY A 164 -18.13 11.14 -20.29
C GLY A 164 -19.25 10.27 -20.89
N ALA A 165 -19.09 9.87 -22.16
CA ALA A 165 -19.98 8.94 -22.83
C ALA A 165 -19.91 7.58 -22.12
N SER A 166 -21.06 6.89 -22.04
CA SER A 166 -21.10 5.57 -21.41
C SER A 166 -20.03 4.66 -22.02
N VAL A 167 -19.22 4.01 -21.20
CA VAL A 167 -18.22 3.02 -21.65
C VAL A 167 -18.89 1.94 -22.50
N THR A 168 -20.18 1.69 -22.29
CA THR A 168 -20.99 0.74 -23.06
C THR A 168 -21.31 1.16 -24.50
N SER A 169 -21.12 2.43 -24.86
CA SER A 169 -21.40 2.93 -26.22
C SER A 169 -20.27 2.65 -27.21
N GLN A 170 -19.07 2.35 -26.71
CA GLN A 170 -17.97 1.84 -27.53
C GLN A 170 -18.13 0.32 -27.71
N GLY A 171 -17.87 -0.20 -28.91
CA GLY A 171 -17.92 -1.63 -29.18
C GLY A 171 -17.07 -2.45 -28.18
N TYR A 172 -17.45 -3.71 -27.98
CA TYR A 172 -16.89 -4.60 -26.94
C TYR A 172 -15.35 -4.63 -26.90
N ILE A 173 -14.70 -4.62 -28.07
CA ILE A 173 -13.22 -4.62 -28.18
C ILE A 173 -12.61 -3.37 -27.55
N MET A 174 -13.19 -2.19 -27.77
CA MET A 174 -12.68 -0.94 -27.18
C MET A 174 -12.91 -0.88 -25.68
N GLN A 175 -13.97 -1.50 -25.16
CA GLN A 175 -14.18 -1.64 -23.72
C GLN A 175 -13.10 -2.50 -23.07
N CYS A 176 -12.77 -3.65 -23.69
CA CYS A 176 -11.69 -4.52 -23.21
C CYS A 176 -10.34 -3.79 -23.23
N LEU A 177 -10.04 -3.03 -24.29
CA LEU A 177 -8.81 -2.23 -24.37
C LEU A 177 -8.76 -1.11 -23.33
N ASN A 178 -9.87 -0.40 -23.09
CA ASN A 178 -9.94 0.62 -22.06
C ASN A 178 -9.76 0.03 -20.65
N LEU A 179 -10.41 -1.11 -20.37
CA LEU A 179 -10.25 -1.82 -19.10
C LEU A 179 -8.80 -2.27 -18.90
N ALA A 180 -8.19 -2.85 -19.92
CA ALA A 180 -6.79 -3.26 -19.89
C ALA A 180 -5.85 -2.06 -19.68
N ALA A 181 -6.07 -0.95 -20.37
CA ALA A 181 -5.30 0.28 -20.19
C ALA A 181 -5.42 0.85 -18.78
N SER A 182 -6.64 0.91 -18.21
CA SER A 182 -6.86 1.34 -16.82
C SER A 182 -6.18 0.41 -15.81
N PHE A 183 -6.25 -0.91 -16.03
CA PHE A 183 -5.56 -1.87 -15.17
C PHE A 183 -4.04 -1.72 -15.25
N CYS A 184 -3.49 -1.59 -16.46
CA CYS A 184 -2.07 -1.32 -16.67
C CYS A 184 -1.62 -0.03 -16.01
N GLN A 185 -2.43 1.04 -16.11
CA GLN A 185 -2.15 2.32 -15.46
C GLN A 185 -2.08 2.15 -13.92
N PHE A 186 -3.04 1.45 -13.33
CA PHE A 186 -3.09 1.17 -11.89
C PHE A 186 -1.92 0.29 -11.42
N TYR A 187 -1.61 -0.76 -12.18
CA TYR A 187 -0.47 -1.65 -11.91
C TYR A 187 0.86 -0.90 -11.98
N ALA A 188 1.03 -0.06 -13.00
CA ALA A 188 2.24 0.72 -13.21
C ALA A 188 2.46 1.73 -12.08
N ILE A 189 1.43 2.48 -11.66
CA ILE A 189 1.57 3.46 -10.58
C ILE A 189 1.91 2.81 -9.23
N LEU A 190 1.27 1.68 -8.89
CA LEU A 190 1.59 0.94 -7.67
C LEU A 190 3.02 0.42 -7.68
N THR A 191 3.46 -0.12 -8.82
CA THR A 191 4.83 -0.61 -8.99
C THR A 191 5.84 0.52 -8.89
N CYS A 192 5.54 1.70 -9.46
CA CYS A 192 6.38 2.89 -9.35
C CYS A 192 6.52 3.36 -7.89
N ILE A 193 5.41 3.49 -7.16
CA ILE A 193 5.41 3.88 -5.73
C ILE A 193 6.25 2.89 -4.91
N HIS A 194 6.09 1.59 -5.17
CA HIS A 194 6.88 0.54 -4.51
C HIS A 194 8.37 0.62 -4.84
N CYS A 195 8.74 0.86 -6.10
CA CYS A 195 10.14 0.98 -6.50
C CYS A 195 10.79 2.23 -5.91
N VAL A 196 10.10 3.37 -5.89
CA VAL A 196 10.60 4.61 -5.28
C VAL A 196 10.82 4.43 -3.78
N SER A 197 9.84 3.87 -3.08
CA SER A 197 9.96 3.61 -1.63
C SER A 197 11.07 2.61 -1.32
N ALA A 198 11.23 1.55 -2.11
CA ALA A 198 12.35 0.62 -1.97
C ALA A 198 13.72 1.29 -2.20
N VAL A 199 13.85 2.13 -3.23
CA VAL A 199 15.09 2.86 -3.51
C VAL A 199 15.42 3.84 -2.39
N LEU A 200 14.43 4.57 -1.86
CA LEU A 200 14.61 5.48 -0.73
C LEU A 200 15.01 4.73 0.55
N ALA A 201 14.32 3.64 0.87
CA ALA A 201 14.58 2.86 2.09
C ALA A 201 15.97 2.18 2.07
N VAL A 202 16.32 1.54 0.95
CA VAL A 202 17.62 0.89 0.78
C VAL A 202 18.74 1.92 0.63
N GLY A 203 18.50 3.02 -0.09
CA GLY A 203 19.46 4.11 -0.27
C GLY A 203 19.77 4.86 1.02
N ALA A 204 18.78 5.04 1.89
CA ALA A 204 18.94 5.65 3.21
C ALA A 204 19.49 4.67 4.27
N ASN A 205 19.86 3.45 3.90
CA ASN A 205 20.29 2.38 4.81
C ASN A 205 19.26 2.03 5.91
N LEU A 206 17.97 2.25 5.67
CA LEU A 206 16.91 1.94 6.64
C LEU A 206 16.52 0.47 6.59
N ASP A 207 16.56 -0.14 5.40
CA ASP A 207 16.18 -1.54 5.20
C ASP A 207 17.16 -2.27 4.26
N GLU A 208 17.27 -3.59 4.45
CA GLU A 208 18.00 -4.49 3.58
C GLU A 208 17.24 -4.66 2.24
N PRO A 209 17.91 -4.81 1.09
CA PRO A 209 17.25 -5.09 -0.20
C PRO A 209 16.26 -6.26 -0.16
N GLN A 210 16.50 -7.23 0.72
CA GLN A 210 15.70 -8.44 0.89
C GLN A 210 14.33 -8.15 1.53
N ALA A 211 14.17 -7.03 2.25
CA ALA A 211 12.91 -6.62 2.86
C ALA A 211 11.89 -6.08 1.85
N TRP A 212 12.31 -5.85 0.59
CA TRP A 212 11.51 -5.24 -0.47
C TRP A 212 11.30 -6.21 -1.67
N PRO A 213 10.52 -7.30 -1.50
CA PRO A 213 10.16 -8.21 -2.59
C PRO A 213 9.30 -7.51 -3.65
N GLN A 214 9.10 -8.16 -4.80
CA GLN A 214 8.27 -7.60 -5.86
C GLN A 214 6.82 -7.37 -5.40
N PRO A 215 6.16 -6.28 -5.86
CA PRO A 215 4.81 -5.95 -5.44
C PRO A 215 3.78 -6.92 -6.03
N PHE A 216 4.06 -7.58 -7.14
CA PHE A 216 3.13 -8.56 -7.70
C PHE A 216 3.92 -9.82 -8.05
N GLY A 217 3.33 -10.99 -7.79
CA GLY A 217 3.83 -12.25 -8.31
C GLY A 217 3.74 -12.30 -9.83
N HIS A 218 4.34 -13.31 -10.45
CA HIS A 218 4.25 -13.49 -11.89
C HIS A 218 2.78 -13.77 -12.27
N LEU A 219 2.26 -13.04 -13.27
CA LEU A 219 0.89 -13.23 -13.77
C LEU A 219 0.69 -14.63 -14.37
N GLU A 220 1.78 -15.31 -14.75
CA GLU A 220 1.79 -16.67 -15.28
C GLU A 220 1.30 -17.71 -14.25
N ASP A 221 1.44 -17.43 -12.95
CA ASP A 221 0.98 -18.30 -11.87
C ASP A 221 -0.53 -18.16 -11.58
N ALA A 222 -1.23 -17.24 -12.26
CA ALA A 222 -2.64 -16.91 -12.04
C ALA A 222 -3.62 -17.79 -12.84
N TYR A 223 -3.35 -19.07 -13.02
CA TYR A 223 -4.24 -19.99 -13.76
C TYR A 223 -5.51 -20.38 -12.98
N THR A 224 -5.66 -19.95 -11.72
CA THR A 224 -6.90 -20.08 -10.95
C THR A 224 -7.22 -18.78 -10.23
N ILE A 225 -8.52 -18.49 -10.02
CA ILE A 225 -8.99 -17.33 -9.25
C ILE A 225 -8.34 -17.33 -7.85
N ARG A 226 -8.22 -18.50 -7.21
CA ARG A 226 -7.57 -18.63 -5.90
C ARG A 226 -6.10 -18.23 -5.92
N LYS A 227 -5.32 -18.67 -6.92
CA LYS A 227 -3.92 -18.24 -7.08
C LYS A 227 -3.81 -16.79 -7.54
N PHE A 228 -4.72 -16.29 -8.36
CA PHE A 228 -4.76 -14.86 -8.71
C PHE A 228 -4.90 -14.00 -7.45
N TRP A 229 -5.83 -14.32 -6.54
CA TRP A 229 -5.99 -13.55 -5.30
C TRP A 229 -4.90 -13.84 -4.26
N GLY A 230 -4.36 -15.07 -4.21
CA GLY A 230 -3.37 -15.49 -3.21
C GLY A 230 -1.88 -15.33 -3.58
N CYS A 231 -1.55 -15.23 -4.87
CA CYS A 231 -0.19 -15.05 -5.41
C CYS A 231 -0.03 -13.71 -6.14
N VAL A 232 -1.06 -13.23 -6.86
CA VAL A 232 -0.94 -12.02 -7.71
C VAL A 232 -1.52 -10.78 -7.04
N GLY A 233 -2.74 -10.83 -6.50
CA GLY A 233 -3.44 -9.67 -5.94
C GLY A 233 -3.11 -9.38 -4.48
N THR A 234 -2.83 -10.41 -3.68
CA THR A 234 -2.39 -10.30 -2.29
C THR A 234 -1.57 -11.55 -2.00
N GLN A 235 -0.25 -11.44 -1.93
CA GLN A 235 0.66 -12.58 -1.82
C GLN A 235 0.63 -13.22 -0.41
N THR A 236 -0.55 -13.66 0.04
CA THR A 236 -0.82 -14.17 1.38
C THR A 236 -1.32 -15.62 1.36
N ILE A 237 -1.63 -16.23 0.21
CA ILE A 237 -2.28 -17.55 0.17
C ILE A 237 -1.76 -18.39 -1.00
N CYS A 238 -0.46 -18.63 -1.06
CA CYS A 238 0.09 -19.64 -1.95
C CYS A 238 0.94 -20.60 -1.14
N ASP A 239 0.27 -21.58 -0.53
CA ASP A 239 0.58 -23.01 -0.67
C ASP A 239 -0.29 -23.80 0.32
N ALA A 240 -1.34 -24.41 -0.19
CA ALA A 240 -2.08 -25.50 0.45
C ALA A 240 -2.39 -26.50 -0.66
N GLY A 241 -1.40 -27.36 -0.92
CA GLY A 241 -1.41 -28.44 -1.89
C GLY A 241 -0.18 -29.30 -1.65
#